data_AF-A0A1U9ZR86-F1
#
_entry.id   AF-A0A1U9ZR86-F1
#
_cell.length_a   1.000
_cell.length_b   1.000
_cell.length_c   1.000
_cell.angle_alpha   90.00
_cell.angle_beta   90.00
_cell.angle_gamma   90.00
#
_symmetry.space_group_name_H-M   'P 1'
#
loop_
_entity.id
_entity.type
_entity.pdbx_description
1 polymer ?
#
loop_
_entity_poly.entity_id
_entity_poly.type
_entity_poly.pdbx_seq_one_letter_code
_entity_poly.pdbx_strand_id
1 'polypeptide(L)'
;METVDGFGITAERQFADLWSRSVLTVKERRLLLLGLLVGQGLHDMTEVQLDVALRAGELSEAELREVAVFLTHYAGWARGAQLNGQVESLIERVRRARSDRSGPGG
;
A
#
# COMPACT_ATOMS: atom_id res chain seq x y z
N MET A 1 -17.86 26.82 -14.29
CA MET A 1 -16.72 26.19 -14.99
C MET A 1 -15.58 26.20 -13.99
N GLU A 2 -15.49 25.13 -13.21
CA GLU A 2 -14.50 24.99 -12.14
C GLU A 2 -13.13 24.86 -12.80
N THR A 3 -12.23 25.78 -12.46
CA THR A 3 -10.85 25.76 -12.94
C THR A 3 -10.17 24.55 -12.32
N VAL A 4 -10.00 23.48 -13.09
CA VAL A 4 -9.14 22.36 -12.69
C VAL A 4 -7.76 22.95 -12.43
N ASP A 5 -7.28 22.81 -11.18
CA ASP A 5 -6.02 23.37 -10.74
C ASP A 5 -4.85 22.77 -11.57
N GLY A 6 -4.14 23.64 -12.29
CA GLY A 6 -3.01 23.26 -13.14
C GLY A 6 -1.86 22.59 -12.38
N PHE A 7 -1.74 22.85 -11.06
CA PHE A 7 -0.79 22.14 -10.20
C PHE A 7 -1.20 20.68 -9.99
N GLY A 8 -2.50 20.41 -9.77
CA GLY A 8 -3.03 19.06 -9.63
C GLY A 8 -2.77 18.18 -10.85
N ILE A 9 -3.09 18.69 -12.05
CA ILE A 9 -2.84 17.97 -13.32
C ILE A 9 -1.35 17.67 -13.52
N THR A 10 -0.49 18.63 -13.16
CA THR A 10 0.97 18.47 -13.31
C THR A 10 1.53 17.44 -12.34
N ALA A 11 1.08 17.45 -11.08
CA ALA A 11 1.47 16.47 -10.08
C ALA A 11 1.01 15.06 -10.45
N GLU A 12 -0.26 14.89 -10.85
CA GLU A 12 -0.80 13.61 -11.32
C GLU A 12 0.00 13.04 -12.49
N ARG A 13 0.33 13.89 -13.47
CA ARG A 13 1.15 13.48 -14.62
C ARG A 13 2.56 13.05 -14.22
N GLN A 14 3.18 13.77 -13.28
CA GLN A 14 4.52 13.42 -12.77
C GLN A 14 4.49 12.11 -11.96
N PHE A 15 3.45 11.90 -11.16
CA PHE A 15 3.22 10.63 -10.46
C PHE A 15 3.05 9.48 -11.45
N ALA A 16 2.21 9.65 -12.47
CA ALA A 16 1.99 8.64 -13.50
C ALA A 16 3.29 8.31 -14.24
N ASP A 17 4.06 9.32 -14.65
CA ASP A 17 5.38 9.14 -15.29
C ASP A 17 6.37 8.38 -14.40
N LEU A 18 6.43 8.74 -13.11
CA LEU A 18 7.36 8.08 -12.18
C LEU A 18 7.04 6.59 -12.03
N TRP A 19 5.76 6.24 -11.92
CA TRP A 19 5.30 4.85 -11.75
C TRP A 19 5.26 4.05 -13.05
N SER A 20 5.28 4.68 -14.23
CA SER A 20 5.34 4.00 -15.52
C SER A 20 6.75 3.61 -15.96
N ARG A 21 7.80 4.07 -15.28
CA ARG A 21 9.20 3.76 -15.61
C ARG A 21 9.55 2.30 -15.30
N SER A 22 10.14 1.60 -16.26
CA SER A 22 10.40 0.14 -16.23
C SER A 22 11.66 -0.32 -15.49
N VAL A 23 12.51 0.59 -15.00
CA VAL A 23 13.77 0.23 -14.32
C VAL A 23 13.53 -0.52 -13.00
N LEU A 24 12.45 -0.15 -12.29
CA LEU A 24 11.95 -0.86 -11.12
C LEU A 24 10.50 -1.24 -11.38
N THR A 25 10.18 -2.49 -11.07
CA THR A 25 8.80 -2.99 -11.07
C THR A 25 7.95 -2.22 -10.07
N VAL A 26 6.63 -2.24 -10.27
CA VAL A 26 5.66 -1.64 -9.34
C VAL A 26 5.84 -2.21 -7.94
N LYS A 27 6.07 -3.53 -7.83
CA LYS A 27 6.33 -4.21 -6.56
C LYS A 27 7.58 -3.69 -5.86
N GLU A 28 8.70 -3.55 -6.57
CA GLU A 28 9.94 -3.01 -5.98
C GLU A 28 9.76 -1.57 -5.48
N ARG A 29 9.09 -0.73 -6.28
CA ARG A 29 8.74 0.64 -5.88
C ARG A 29 7.83 0.66 -4.65
N ARG A 30 6.85 -0.25 -4.60
CA ARG A 30 5.95 -0.39 -3.46
C ARG A 30 6.70 -0.75 -2.19
N LEU A 31 7.61 -1.72 -2.26
CA LEU A 31 8.43 -2.14 -1.12
C LEU A 31 9.32 -0.99 -0.61
N LEU A 32 9.95 -0.23 -1.52
CA LEU A 32 10.74 0.96 -1.16
C LEU A 32 9.88 2.02 -0.46
N LEU A 33 8.71 2.32 -1.02
CA LEU A 33 7.80 3.30 -0.44
C LEU A 33 7.29 2.86 0.93
N LEU A 34 6.83 1.62 1.08
CA LEU A 34 6.38 1.09 2.38
C LEU A 34 7.49 1.14 3.43
N GLY A 35 8.72 0.74 3.07
CA GLY A 35 9.88 0.84 3.95
C GLY A 35 10.15 2.27 4.41
N LEU A 36 10.10 3.24 3.50
CA LEU A 36 10.26 4.67 3.84
C LEU A 36 9.17 5.16 4.79
N LEU A 37 7.89 4.89 4.48
CA LEU A 37 6.77 5.36 5.28
C LEU A 37 6.77 4.78 6.70
N VAL A 38 7.04 3.47 6.83
CA VAL A 38 7.18 2.81 8.12
C VAL A 38 8.39 3.35 8.87
N GLY A 39 9.52 3.52 8.19
CA GLY A 39 10.75 4.11 8.74
C GLY A 39 10.57 5.55 9.23
N GLN A 40 9.61 6.29 8.68
CA GLN A 40 9.26 7.64 9.13
C GLN A 40 8.09 7.69 10.13
N GLY A 41 7.41 6.56 10.39
CA GLY A 41 6.21 6.53 11.24
C GLY A 41 4.99 7.20 10.60
N LEU A 42 4.90 7.22 9.27
CA LEU A 42 3.79 7.81 8.52
C LEU A 42 2.64 6.80 8.36
N HIS A 43 1.99 6.48 9.48
CA HIS A 43 1.05 5.36 9.58
C HIS A 43 -0.17 5.46 8.66
N ASP A 44 -0.75 6.64 8.51
CA ASP A 44 -1.93 6.85 7.65
C ASP A 44 -1.58 6.61 6.17
N MET A 45 -0.44 7.13 5.73
CA MET A 45 0.06 6.87 4.37
C MET A 45 0.42 5.40 4.18
N THR A 46 1.02 4.75 5.18
CA THR A 46 1.31 3.32 5.13
C THR A 46 0.03 2.51 4.90
N GLU A 47 -1.07 2.79 5.61
CA GLU A 47 -2.34 2.08 5.41
C GLU A 47 -2.87 2.23 3.99
N VAL A 48 -2.83 3.46 3.44
CA VAL A 48 -3.25 3.72 2.06
C VAL A 48 -2.41 2.90 1.07
N GLN A 49 -1.08 2.91 1.21
CA GLN A 49 -0.21 2.18 0.28
C GLN A 49 -0.34 0.66 0.43
N LEU A 50 -0.63 0.14 1.63
CA LEU A 50 -0.92 -1.28 1.85
C LEU A 50 -2.21 -1.70 1.14
N ASP A 51 -3.28 -0.91 1.26
CA ASP A 51 -4.57 -1.22 0.62
C ASP A 51 -4.45 -1.24 -0.91
N VAL A 52 -3.75 -0.24 -1.48
CA VAL A 52 -3.44 -0.20 -2.92
C VAL A 52 -2.65 -1.44 -3.34
N ALA A 53 -1.55 -1.75 -2.62
CA ALA A 53 -0.69 -2.88 -2.97
C ALA A 53 -1.44 -4.22 -3.00
N LEU A 54 -2.29 -4.47 -2.00
CA LEU A 54 -3.03 -5.73 -1.90
C LEU A 54 -4.15 -5.83 -2.94
N ARG A 55 -4.90 -4.74 -3.17
CA ARG A 55 -6.02 -4.75 -4.11
C ARG A 55 -5.57 -4.78 -5.56
N ALA A 56 -4.48 -4.09 -5.89
CA ALA A 56 -3.86 -4.14 -7.21
C ALA A 56 -3.09 -5.44 -7.47
N GLY A 57 -2.90 -6.28 -6.44
CA GLY A 57 -2.16 -7.54 -6.56
C GLY A 57 -0.65 -7.36 -6.71
N GLU A 58 -0.13 -6.18 -6.36
CA GLU A 58 1.31 -5.88 -6.36
C GLU A 58 2.05 -6.69 -5.27
N LEU A 59 1.36 -6.92 -4.15
CA LEU A 59 1.82 -7.74 -3.03
C LEU A 59 0.69 -8.68 -2.59
N SER A 60 1.05 -9.93 -2.34
CA SER A 60 0.18 -10.92 -1.73
C SER A 60 0.07 -10.70 -0.21
N GLU A 61 -0.95 -11.30 0.40
CA GLU A 61 -1.11 -11.30 1.86
C GLU A 61 0.11 -11.86 2.59
N ALA A 62 0.75 -12.89 2.04
CA ALA A 62 1.96 -13.49 2.61
C ALA A 62 3.15 -12.53 2.54
N GLU A 63 3.32 -11.82 1.43
CA GLU A 63 4.39 -10.84 1.28
C GLU A 63 4.20 -9.62 2.20
N LEU A 64 2.96 -9.17 2.43
CA LEU A 64 2.69 -8.10 3.39
C LEU A 64 3.06 -8.50 4.82
N ARG A 65 2.75 -9.75 5.22
CA ARG A 65 3.17 -10.30 6.52
C ARG A 65 4.69 -10.38 6.62
N GLU A 66 5.37 -10.81 5.55
CA GLU A 66 6.84 -10.85 5.53
C GLU A 66 7.46 -9.46 5.65
N VAL A 67 6.88 -8.44 5.00
CA VAL A 67 7.30 -7.04 5.16
C VAL A 67 7.16 -6.59 6.61
N ALA A 68 6.08 -6.96 7.30
CA ALA A 68 5.91 -6.66 8.72
C ALA A 68 6.99 -7.32 9.59
N VAL A 69 7.30 -8.59 9.36
CA VAL A 69 8.37 -9.32 10.06
C VAL A 69 9.73 -8.66 9.81
N PHE A 70 10.05 -8.36 8.56
CA PHE A 70 11.32 -7.73 8.19
C PHE A 70 11.47 -6.34 8.82
N LEU A 71 10.48 -5.46 8.66
CA LEU A 71 10.55 -4.10 9.17
C LEU A 71 10.47 -4.03 10.69
N THR A 72 9.95 -5.05 11.38
CA THR A 72 10.07 -5.15 12.84
C THR A 72 11.54 -5.16 13.28
N HIS A 73 12.42 -5.83 12.53
CA HIS A 73 13.85 -5.90 12.86
C HIS A 73 14.60 -4.61 12.55
N TYR A 74 14.21 -3.89 11.49
CA TYR A 74 14.97 -2.72 11.00
C TYR A 74 14.36 -1.36 11.38
N ALA A 75 13.05 -1.29 11.58
CA ALA A 75 12.32 -0.10 12.03
C ALA A 75 11.93 -0.16 13.53
N GLY A 76 12.21 -1.28 14.19
CA GLY A 76 11.99 -1.50 15.62
C GLY A 76 10.60 -2.06 15.95
N TRP A 77 10.51 -2.70 17.12
CA TRP A 77 9.32 -3.43 17.57
C TRP A 77 8.03 -2.61 17.62
N ALA A 78 8.09 -1.36 18.08
CA ALA A 78 6.89 -0.51 18.18
C ALA A 78 6.24 -0.27 16.81
N ARG A 79 7.05 0.09 15.80
CA ARG A 79 6.56 0.32 14.43
C ARG A 79 6.19 -0.97 13.73
N GLY A 80 6.94 -2.04 13.97
CA GLY A 80 6.65 -3.38 13.45
C GLY A 80 5.30 -3.93 13.94
N ALA A 81 5.03 -3.83 15.24
CA ALA A 81 3.76 -4.27 15.83
C ALA A 81 2.56 -3.49 15.26
N GLN A 82 2.72 -2.17 15.08
CA GLN A 82 1.69 -1.35 14.46
C GLN A 82 1.45 -1.73 13.00
N LEU A 83 2.52 -1.90 12.22
CA LEU A 83 2.43 -2.34 10.82
C LEU A 83 1.73 -3.70 10.72
N ASN A 84 2.07 -4.66 11.59
CA ASN A 84 1.40 -5.96 11.63
C ASN A 84 -0.11 -5.83 11.86
N GLY A 85 -0.51 -4.98 12.83
CA GLY A 85 -1.93 -4.70 13.07
C GLY A 85 -2.65 -4.11 11.84
N GLN A 86 -1.99 -3.19 11.12
CA GLN A 86 -2.53 -2.62 9.87
C GLN A 86 -2.69 -3.68 8.78
N VAL A 87 -1.68 -4.55 8.62
CA VAL A 87 -1.70 -5.65 7.62
C VAL A 87 -2.84 -6.63 7.88
N GLU A 88 -2.99 -7.13 9.12
CA GLU A 88 -4.04 -8.10 9.42
C GLU A 88 -5.44 -7.49 9.28
N SER A 89 -5.63 -6.26 9.78
CA SER A 89 -6.91 -5.54 9.63
C SER A 89 -7.30 -5.34 8.17
N LEU A 90 -6.33 -5.00 7.31
CA LEU A 90 -6.52 -4.86 5.87
C LEU A 90 -6.91 -6.19 5.22
N ILE A 91 -6.20 -7.28 5.53
CA ILE A 91 -6.45 -8.61 4.96
C ILE A 91 -7.87 -9.07 5.29
N GLU A 92 -8.29 -8.93 6.55
CA GLU A 92 -9.66 -9.26 6.97
C GLU A 92 -10.70 -8.43 6.23
N ARG A 93 -10.49 -7.11 6.11
CA ARG A 93 -11.37 -6.19 5.38
C ARG A 93 -11.51 -6.59 3.90
N VAL A 94 -10.40 -6.89 3.23
CA VAL A 94 -10.40 -7.28 1.80
C VAL A 94 -11.04 -8.64 1.59
N ARG A 95 -10.79 -9.62 2.46
CA ARG A 95 -11.41 -10.95 2.39
C ARG A 95 -12.93 -10.88 2.54
N ARG A 96 -13.43 -10.13 3.53
CA ARG A 96 -14.87 -9.89 3.70
C ARG A 96 -15.50 -9.25 2.46
N ALA A 97 -14.87 -8.20 1.94
CA ALA A 97 -15.38 -7.53 0.73
C ALA A 97 -15.40 -8.46 -0.50
N ARG A 98 -14.49 -9.45 -0.59
CA ARG A 98 -14.48 -10.45 -1.66
C ARG A 98 -15.57 -11.50 -1.46
N SER A 99 -15.84 -11.96 -0.25
CA SER A 99 -16.93 -12.91 0.02
C SER A 99 -18.30 -12.32 -0.28
N ASP A 100 -18.51 -11.04 0.07
CA ASP A 100 -19.80 -10.37 -0.13
C ASP A 100 -20.15 -10.21 -1.62
N ARG A 101 -19.14 -9.99 -2.48
CA ARG A 101 -19.31 -9.94 -3.93
C ARG A 101 -19.60 -11.28 -4.59
N SER A 102 -19.25 -12.38 -3.92
CA SER A 102 -19.47 -13.75 -4.41
C SER A 102 -20.76 -14.39 -3.85
N GLY A 103 -21.55 -13.65 -3.06
CA GLY A 103 -22.86 -14.07 -2.54
C GLY A 103 -23.95 -14.17 -3.62
N PRO A 104 -25.13 -14.75 -3.31
CA PRO A 104 -26.08 -15.30 -4.29
C PRO A 104 -26.94 -14.24 -5.00
N GLY A 105 -26.31 -13.36 -5.78
CA GLY A 105 -27.01 -12.31 -6.54
C GLY A 105 -26.28 -11.79 -7.78
N GLY A 106 -25.33 -12.56 -8.34
CA GLY A 106 -24.67 -12.29 -9.62
C GLY A 106 -25.21 -13.16 -10.75
#